data_AF-A0A1J0F7K5-F1
#
_entry.id   AF-A0A1J0F7K5-F1
#
_cell.length_a   1.000
_cell.length_b   1.000
_cell.length_c   1.000
_cell.angle_alpha   90.00
_cell.angle_beta   90.00
_cell.angle_gamma   90.00
#
_symmetry.space_group_name_H-M   'P 1'
#
loop_
_entity.id
_entity.type
_entity.pdbx_description
1 polymer ?
#
loop_
_entity_poly.entity_id
_entity_poly.type
_entity_poly.pdbx_seq_one_letter_code
_entity_poly.pdbx_strand_id
1 'polypeptide(L)'
;MNYLIKPFSPHLLIYNNQISSISSIFHRISSISSIILLFYYFIIYFFCFNIFMYKFLILSKLLYFFYYFIIIILLKISFFHVINGLKMIFWHFNYLKEINILTQSNNLLLILFFFIILY
;
A
#
# COMPACT_ATOMS: atom_id res chain seq x y z
N MET A 1 -13.34 31.22 -27.50
CA MET A 1 -13.42 32.28 -26.47
C MET A 1 -13.35 31.64 -25.09
N ASN A 2 -12.20 31.67 -24.42
CA ASN A 2 -12.13 31.58 -22.96
C ASN A 2 -11.24 32.75 -22.50
N TYR A 3 -11.81 33.95 -22.49
CA TYR A 3 -11.09 35.22 -22.25
C TYR A 3 -11.00 35.60 -20.75
N LEU A 4 -10.95 34.61 -19.86
CA LEU A 4 -10.65 34.83 -18.45
C LEU A 4 -9.73 33.71 -17.97
N ILE A 5 -8.44 34.01 -17.81
CA ILE A 5 -7.49 33.12 -17.15
C ILE A 5 -7.80 33.17 -15.65
N LYS A 6 -8.79 32.38 -15.21
CA LYS A 6 -9.03 32.18 -13.77
C LYS A 6 -7.95 31.25 -13.23
N PRO A 7 -7.16 31.68 -12.22
CA PRO A 7 -6.22 30.78 -11.58
C PRO A 7 -6.97 29.69 -10.82
N PHE A 8 -6.40 28.49 -10.78
CA PHE A 8 -6.88 27.45 -9.86
C PHE A 8 -6.50 27.83 -8.44
N SER A 9 -7.44 27.69 -7.51
CA SER A 9 -7.11 27.84 -6.10
C SER A 9 -6.12 26.74 -5.66
N PRO A 10 -5.11 27.09 -4.86
CA PRO A 10 -4.21 26.11 -4.28
C PRO A 10 -4.96 25.21 -3.30
N HIS A 11 -5.01 23.90 -3.59
CA HIS A 11 -5.81 22.92 -2.85
C HIS A 11 -4.91 22.01 -2.00
N LEU A 12 -4.13 21.12 -2.62
CA LEU A 12 -3.23 20.20 -1.91
C LEU A 12 -2.16 20.92 -1.08
N LEU A 13 -1.76 22.12 -1.49
CA LEU A 13 -0.70 22.89 -0.83
C LEU A 13 -1.15 23.61 0.45
N ILE A 14 -2.46 23.87 0.60
CA ILE A 14 -2.99 24.66 1.74
C ILE A 14 -3.86 23.78 2.66
N TYR A 15 -4.30 22.62 2.19
CA TYR A 15 -5.13 21.73 2.99
C TYR A 15 -4.34 21.12 4.16
N ASN A 16 -4.92 21.10 5.36
CA ASN A 16 -4.32 20.45 6.51
C ASN A 16 -4.25 18.93 6.31
N ASN A 17 -3.08 18.36 6.58
CA ASN A 17 -2.85 16.93 6.48
C ASN A 17 -3.65 16.14 7.54
N GLN A 18 -4.75 15.53 7.12
CA GLN A 18 -5.58 14.67 7.96
C GLN A 18 -5.13 13.21 7.82
N ILE A 19 -5.15 12.46 8.92
CA ILE A 19 -4.77 11.03 8.90
C ILE A 19 -5.68 10.22 7.96
N SER A 20 -6.95 10.61 7.84
CA SER A 20 -7.92 10.03 6.89
C SER A 20 -7.52 10.25 5.43
N SER A 21 -7.10 11.47 5.05
CA SER A 21 -6.69 11.77 3.69
C SER A 21 -5.39 11.03 3.34
N ILE A 22 -4.42 11.01 4.25
CA ILE A 22 -3.17 10.26 4.11
C ILE A 22 -3.46 8.75 3.96
N SER A 23 -4.29 8.17 4.83
CA SER A 23 -4.68 6.76 4.76
C SER A 23 -5.37 6.40 3.43
N SER A 24 -6.18 7.30 2.88
CA SER A 24 -6.85 7.10 1.59
C SER A 24 -5.87 7.14 0.41
N ILE A 25 -4.86 8.01 0.45
CA ILE A 25 -3.81 8.08 -0.58
C ILE A 25 -2.96 6.81 -0.53
N PHE A 26 -2.54 6.40 0.67
CA PHE A 26 -1.79 5.16 0.84
C PHE A 26 -2.58 3.92 0.42
N HIS A 27 -3.91 3.88 0.62
CA HIS A 27 -4.73 2.78 0.11
C HIS A 27 -4.59 2.62 -1.41
N ARG A 28 -4.64 3.73 -2.16
CA ARG A 28 -4.51 3.74 -3.63
C ARG A 28 -3.09 3.36 -4.08
N ILE A 29 -2.07 3.85 -3.37
CA ILE A 29 -0.68 3.49 -3.67
C ILE A 29 -0.46 1.99 -3.40
N SER A 30 -1.01 1.48 -2.29
CA SER A 30 -0.88 0.08 -1.88
C SER A 30 -1.60 -0.90 -2.82
N SER A 31 -2.69 -0.47 -3.48
CA SER A 31 -3.36 -1.30 -4.49
C SER A 31 -2.48 -1.47 -5.72
N ILE A 32 -1.85 -0.38 -6.18
CA ILE A 32 -0.95 -0.38 -7.33
C ILE A 32 0.27 -1.27 -7.05
N SER A 33 0.90 -1.11 -5.88
CA SER A 33 2.06 -1.94 -5.51
C SER A 33 1.70 -3.42 -5.37
N SER A 34 0.50 -3.74 -4.87
CA SER A 34 0.02 -5.12 -4.76
C SER A 34 -0.22 -5.76 -6.12
N ILE A 35 -0.74 -5.01 -7.10
CA ILE A 35 -0.90 -5.49 -8.48
C ILE A 35 0.46 -5.74 -9.14
N ILE A 36 1.41 -4.82 -8.97
CA ILE A 36 2.78 -4.97 -9.49
C ILE A 36 3.44 -6.22 -8.91
N LEU A 37 3.27 -6.46 -7.60
CA LEU A 37 3.77 -7.67 -6.93
C LEU A 37 3.18 -8.94 -7.54
N LEU A 38 1.85 -8.98 -7.71
CA LEU A 38 1.16 -10.12 -8.29
C LEU A 38 1.68 -10.43 -9.70
N PHE A 39 1.83 -9.38 -10.52
CA PHE A 39 2.35 -9.51 -11.88
C PHE A 39 3.80 -9.99 -11.92
N TYR A 40 4.65 -9.47 -11.02
CA TYR A 40 6.04 -9.92 -10.87
C TYR A 40 6.12 -11.41 -10.52
N TYR A 41 5.34 -11.86 -9.54
CA TYR A 41 5.29 -13.28 -9.18
C TYR A 41 4.75 -14.14 -10.31
N PHE A 42 3.71 -13.67 -11.02
CA PHE A 42 3.16 -14.39 -12.16
C PHE A 42 4.21 -14.56 -13.27
N ILE A 43 4.94 -13.50 -13.62
CA ILE A 43 6.03 -13.57 -14.60
C ILE A 43 7.13 -14.54 -14.13
N ILE A 44 7.59 -14.45 -12.89
CA ILE A 44 8.64 -15.36 -12.40
C ILE A 44 8.15 -16.81 -12.39
N TYR A 45 6.94 -17.06 -11.93
CA TYR A 45 6.37 -18.39 -11.90
C TYR A 45 6.25 -18.99 -13.31
N PHE A 46 5.81 -18.21 -14.30
CA PHE A 46 5.64 -18.70 -15.66
C PHE A 46 6.94 -18.75 -16.49
N PHE A 47 7.88 -17.82 -16.28
CA PHE A 47 9.10 -17.69 -17.10
C PHE A 47 10.38 -18.20 -16.42
N CYS A 48 10.48 -18.16 -15.10
CA CYS A 48 11.72 -18.52 -14.36
C CYS A 48 11.74 -19.95 -13.79
N PHE A 49 10.69 -20.76 -13.98
CA PHE A 49 10.75 -22.21 -13.69
C PHE A 49 11.78 -22.97 -14.56
N ASN A 50 12.49 -22.28 -15.46
CA ASN A 50 13.77 -22.75 -15.99
C ASN A 50 14.86 -22.61 -14.92
N ILE A 51 14.99 -23.63 -14.06
CA ILE A 51 16.10 -24.14 -13.21
C ILE A 51 17.32 -23.23 -12.83
N PHE A 52 17.74 -22.28 -13.64
CA PHE A 52 18.98 -21.50 -13.50
C PHE A 52 18.91 -20.35 -12.48
N MET A 53 17.76 -19.69 -12.32
CA MET A 53 17.64 -18.49 -11.46
C MET A 53 17.65 -18.80 -9.96
N TYR A 54 17.07 -19.93 -9.54
CA TYR A 54 17.03 -20.33 -8.14
C TYR A 54 18.44 -20.62 -7.59
N LYS A 55 19.31 -21.21 -8.42
CA LYS A 55 20.73 -21.40 -8.08
C LYS A 55 21.46 -20.06 -7.94
N PHE A 56 21.23 -19.10 -8.84
CA PHE A 56 21.90 -17.80 -8.81
C PHE A 56 21.52 -16.93 -7.59
N LEU A 57 20.25 -16.96 -7.18
CA LEU A 57 19.74 -16.26 -5.99
C LEU A 57 20.30 -16.82 -4.67
N ILE A 58 20.58 -18.13 -4.60
CA ILE A 58 21.17 -18.78 -3.42
C ILE A 58 22.69 -18.48 -3.32
N LEU A 59 23.38 -18.29 -4.44
CA LEU A 59 24.84 -18.14 -4.47
C LEU A 59 25.35 -16.81 -3.91
N SER A 60 24.51 -15.78 -3.73
CA SER A 60 24.91 -14.54 -3.05
C SER A 60 23.96 -14.18 -1.91
N LYS A 61 24.44 -14.34 -0.68
CA LYS A 61 23.71 -13.99 0.56
C LYS A 61 23.14 -12.57 0.53
N LEU A 62 23.83 -11.64 -0.15
CA LEU A 62 23.44 -10.25 -0.27
C LEU A 62 22.20 -10.07 -1.16
N LEU A 63 22.13 -10.72 -2.32
CA LEU A 63 20.92 -10.68 -3.18
C LEU A 63 19.74 -11.37 -2.50
N TYR A 64 19.98 -12.49 -1.81
CA TYR A 64 18.94 -13.18 -1.05
C TYR A 64 18.37 -12.31 0.08
N PHE A 65 19.23 -11.59 0.82
CA PHE A 65 18.80 -10.65 1.85
C PHE A 65 17.91 -9.53 1.28
N PHE A 66 18.34 -8.89 0.19
CA PHE A 66 17.54 -7.84 -0.45
C PHE A 66 16.21 -8.36 -1.00
N TYR A 67 16.23 -9.54 -1.64
CA TYR A 67 15.02 -10.20 -2.14
C TYR A 67 14.02 -10.45 -1.00
N TYR A 68 14.47 -11.05 0.10
CA TYR A 68 13.63 -11.33 1.26
C TYR A 68 13.09 -10.04 1.90
N PHE A 69 13.94 -9.02 2.04
CA PHE A 69 13.54 -7.71 2.57
C PHE A 69 12.46 -7.03 1.71
N ILE A 70 12.62 -7.06 0.39
CA ILE A 70 11.64 -6.52 -0.57
C ILE A 70 10.30 -7.26 -0.45
N ILE A 71 10.32 -8.59 -0.34
CA ILE A 71 9.10 -9.39 -0.15
C ILE A 71 8.39 -9.01 1.14
N ILE A 72 9.09 -8.86 2.26
CA ILE A 72 8.49 -8.47 3.54
C ILE A 72 7.80 -7.11 3.41
N ILE A 73 8.46 -6.11 2.80
CA ILE A 73 7.86 -4.78 2.60
C ILE A 73 6.60 -4.89 1.75
N LEU A 74 6.65 -5.64 0.65
CA LEU A 74 5.51 -5.78 -0.24
C LEU A 74 4.35 -6.52 0.42
N LEU A 75 4.63 -7.54 1.23
CA LEU A 75 3.62 -8.20 2.06
C LEU A 75 2.99 -7.22 3.05
N LYS A 76 3.79 -6.42 3.78
CA LYS A 76 3.26 -5.37 4.67
C LYS A 76 2.31 -4.42 3.95
N ILE A 77 2.69 -3.95 2.76
CA ILE A 77 1.86 -3.04 1.96
C ILE A 77 0.56 -3.72 1.51
N SER A 78 0.63 -5.01 1.12
CA SER A 78 -0.57 -5.78 0.73
C SER A 78 -1.52 -6.00 1.92
N PHE A 79 -1.00 -6.29 3.10
CA PHE A 79 -1.80 -6.40 4.33
C PHE A 79 -2.48 -5.08 4.68
N PHE A 80 -1.74 -3.96 4.61
CA PHE A 80 -2.31 -2.63 4.79
C PHE A 80 -3.47 -2.40 3.79
N HIS A 81 -3.29 -2.75 2.52
CA HIS A 81 -4.31 -2.60 1.50
C HIS A 81 -5.60 -3.34 1.88
N VAL A 82 -5.48 -4.62 2.26
CA VAL A 82 -6.63 -5.47 2.63
C VAL A 82 -7.38 -4.92 3.84
N ILE A 83 -6.66 -4.60 4.93
CA ILE A 83 -7.29 -4.11 6.18
C ILE A 83 -7.96 -2.75 5.93
N ASN A 84 -7.33 -1.87 5.16
CA ASN A 84 -7.87 -0.56 4.83
C ASN A 84 -9.07 -0.67 3.87
N GLY A 85 -9.05 -1.63 2.94
CA GLY A 85 -10.22 -1.99 2.12
C GLY A 85 -11.40 -2.48 2.96
N LEU A 86 -11.16 -3.35 3.95
CA LEU A 86 -12.19 -3.80 4.90
C LEU A 86 -12.78 -2.63 5.69
N LYS A 87 -11.94 -1.70 6.17
CA LYS A 87 -12.39 -0.47 6.81
C LYS A 87 -13.29 0.36 5.88
N MET A 88 -12.94 0.49 4.60
CA MET A 88 -13.79 1.21 3.62
C MET A 88 -15.14 0.51 3.40
N ILE A 89 -15.17 -0.84 3.41
CA ILE A 89 -16.42 -1.61 3.35
C ILE A 89 -17.28 -1.31 4.59
N PHE A 90 -16.72 -1.35 5.80
CA PHE A 90 -17.45 -1.00 7.02
C PHE A 90 -17.95 0.45 7.02
N TRP A 91 -17.20 1.37 6.41
CA TRP A 91 -17.63 2.75 6.23
C TRP A 91 -18.87 2.86 5.33
N HIS A 92 -18.95 2.08 4.25
CA HIS A 92 -20.14 2.02 3.39
C HIS A 92 -21.39 1.49 4.10
N PHE A 93 -21.22 0.59 5.07
CA PHE A 93 -22.31 0.11 5.93
C PHE A 93 -22.65 1.06 7.09
N ASN A 94 -22.08 2.28 7.10
CA ASN A 94 -22.31 3.31 8.12
C ASN A 94 -21.75 3.00 9.52
N TYR A 95 -20.94 1.95 9.70
CA TYR A 95 -20.37 1.60 11.02
C TYR A 95 -19.29 2.57 11.52
N LEU A 96 -18.67 3.33 10.61
CA LEU A 96 -17.53 4.20 10.89
C LEU A 96 -17.84 5.66 10.51
N LYS A 97 -19.06 6.17 10.73
CA LYS A 97 -19.40 7.55 10.31
C LYS A 97 -18.87 8.63 11.25
N GLU A 98 -18.69 8.32 12.52
CA GLU A 98 -18.18 9.29 13.49
C GLU A 98 -16.70 9.59 13.26
N ILE A 99 -16.34 10.87 13.28
CA ILE A 99 -14.96 11.35 13.02
C ILE A 99 -13.97 10.74 14.03
N ASN A 100 -14.39 10.57 15.28
CA ASN A 100 -13.55 9.96 16.32
C ASN A 100 -13.29 8.48 16.03
N ILE A 101 -14.31 7.73 15.62
CA ILE A 101 -14.17 6.31 15.25
C ILE A 101 -13.31 6.17 13.99
N LEU A 102 -13.47 7.05 13.00
CA LEU A 102 -12.65 7.10 11.79
C LEU A 102 -11.18 7.37 12.08
N THR A 103 -10.88 8.33 12.95
CA THR A 103 -9.50 8.65 13.33
C THR A 103 -8.86 7.54 14.15
N GLN A 104 -9.58 6.95 15.10
CA GLN A 104 -9.13 5.79 15.88
C GLN A 104 -8.85 4.57 14.99
N SER A 105 -9.76 4.25 14.06
CA SER A 105 -9.57 3.15 13.13
C SER A 105 -8.35 3.35 12.23
N ASN A 106 -8.05 4.59 11.81
CA ASN A 106 -6.83 4.90 11.06
C ASN A 106 -5.56 4.71 11.91
N ASN A 107 -5.57 5.16 13.17
CA ASN A 107 -4.44 5.02 14.07
C ASN A 107 -4.15 3.54 14.36
N LEU A 108 -5.19 2.73 14.61
CA LEU A 108 -5.08 1.28 14.74
C LEU A 108 -4.46 0.65 13.48
N LEU A 109 -4.89 1.07 12.30
CA LEU A 109 -4.36 0.57 11.04
C LEU A 109 -2.88 0.88 10.86
N LEU A 110 -2.45 2.06 11.30
CA LEU A 110 -1.04 2.48 11.27
C LEU A 110 -0.19 1.68 12.26
N ILE A 111 -0.69 1.43 13.47
CA ILE A 111 -0.06 0.55 14.46
C ILE A 111 0.09 -0.86 13.88
N LEU A 112 -0.98 -1.43 13.34
CA LEU A 112 -0.98 -2.75 12.72
C LEU A 112 0.07 -2.84 11.60
N PHE A 113 0.21 -1.81 10.77
CA PHE A 113 1.23 -1.77 9.71
C PHE A 113 2.67 -1.89 10.22
N PHE A 114 2.99 -1.28 11.37
CA PHE A 114 4.33 -1.39 11.95
C PHE A 114 4.59 -2.76 12.60
N PHE A 115 3.58 -3.34 13.27
CA PHE A 115 3.74 -4.58 14.05
C PHE A 115 3.50 -5.88 13.27
N ILE A 116 2.71 -5.86 12.20
CA ILE A 116 2.43 -7.06 11.39
C ILE A 116 3.66 -7.42 10.56
N ILE A 117 4.29 -8.56 10.86
CA ILE A 117 5.54 -9.12 10.27
C ILE A 117 6.79 -8.72 11.07
N LEU A 118 6.79 -9.05 12.37
CA LEU A 118 7.97 -9.13 13.23
C LEU A 118 8.40 -10.59 13.53
N TYR A 119 7.84 -11.57 12.80
CA TYR A 119 8.12 -13.00 12.97
C TYR A 119 8.51 -13.64 11.65
#